data_AF-A0AAV3IXT8-F1
#
_entry.id   AF-A0AAV3IXT8-F1
#
_cell.length_a   1.000
_cell.length_b   1.000
_cell.length_c   1.000
_cell.angle_alpha   90.00
_cell.angle_beta   90.00
_cell.angle_gamma   90.00
#
_symmetry.space_group_name_H-M   'P 1'
#
loop_
_entity.id
_entity.type
_entity.pdbx_description
1 polymer ?
#
loop_
_entity_poly.entity_id
_entity_poly.type
_entity_poly.pdbx_seq_one_letter_code
_entity_poly.pdbx_strand_id
1 'polypeptide(L)'
;MKVLFVFEDREYSSFFVYDLTSGVNSLLRVSPEIKIQKLTLGELYTQVPIEKFLGYFSVAFSIEVKKYLILKKTDSLLGVKEAGLEEDGKMAVTIYKDFIALKNGQKFTKGDHRLTLDEIDAYISYQIDQDGRIDVFERQEDIIRLMKRKTVRPRLSSITNNYGTVKEYSGSNLNLKDMLKMGTGYLAKGSARMNKINVPEVGSFSLLGAFPYRLGAVNWEQNSVKLRSDLIQ
;
A
#
# COMPACT_ATOMS: atom_id res chain seq x y z
N MET A 1 4.69 4.37 17.86
CA MET A 1 3.59 3.39 17.66
C MET A 1 3.49 3.11 16.18
N LYS A 2 3.45 1.84 15.78
CA LYS A 2 3.35 1.46 14.37
C LYS A 2 1.93 1.08 14.00
N VAL A 3 1.52 1.43 12.78
CA VAL A 3 0.22 1.10 12.20
C VAL A 3 0.43 0.33 10.92
N LEU A 4 -0.27 -0.78 10.75
CA LEU A 4 -0.37 -1.49 9.49
C LEU A 4 -1.49 -0.88 8.65
N PHE A 5 -1.13 -0.18 7.59
CA PHE A 5 -2.05 0.18 6.54
C PHE A 5 -2.11 -0.95 5.50
N VAL A 6 -3.30 -1.43 5.18
CA VAL A 6 -3.54 -2.47 4.18
C VAL A 6 -4.28 -1.84 3.01
N PHE A 7 -3.65 -1.84 1.83
CA PHE A 7 -4.36 -1.60 0.59
C PHE A 7 -4.96 -2.94 0.15
N GLU A 8 -6.25 -3.13 0.42
CA GLU A 8 -6.89 -4.43 0.35
C GLU A 8 -7.36 -4.75 -1.07
N ASP A 9 -6.83 -5.85 -1.60
CA ASP A 9 -7.15 -6.46 -2.89
C ASP A 9 -7.03 -7.99 -2.80
N ARG A 10 -7.67 -8.59 -1.78
CA ARG A 10 -7.61 -10.02 -1.45
C ARG A 10 -6.17 -10.52 -1.23
N GLU A 11 -5.77 -11.59 -1.90
CA GLU A 11 -4.40 -12.13 -1.84
C GLU A 11 -3.33 -11.19 -2.43
N TYR A 12 -3.75 -10.18 -3.20
CA TYR A 12 -2.87 -9.17 -3.79
C TYR A 12 -2.77 -7.90 -2.92
N SER A 13 -3.30 -7.95 -1.69
CA SER A 13 -3.26 -6.82 -0.76
C SER A 13 -1.83 -6.37 -0.48
N SER A 14 -1.60 -5.05 -0.54
CA SER A 14 -0.28 -4.47 -0.26
C SER A 14 -0.23 -3.95 1.17
N PHE A 15 0.87 -4.20 1.86
CA PHE A 15 1.00 -3.95 3.29
C PHE A 15 1.98 -2.81 3.55
N PHE A 16 1.59 -1.83 4.35
CA PHE A 16 2.39 -0.65 4.62
C PHE A 16 2.51 -0.44 6.13
N VAL A 17 3.73 -0.41 6.68
CA VAL A 17 3.93 -0.12 8.10
C VAL A 17 4.41 1.30 8.25
N TYR A 18 3.60 2.12 8.91
CA TYR A 18 3.94 3.50 9.22
C TYR A 18 4.23 3.66 10.72
N ASP A 19 5.38 4.24 11.06
CA ASP A 19 5.70 4.60 12.45
C ASP A 19 5.22 6.01 12.77
N LEU A 20 4.25 6.12 13.69
CA LEU A 20 3.69 7.38 14.18
C LEU A 20 4.52 8.03 15.29
N THR A 21 5.69 7.49 15.62
CA THR A 21 6.57 8.08 16.64
C THR A 21 7.17 9.37 16.10
N SER A 22 7.08 10.45 16.90
CA SER A 22 7.61 11.76 16.50
C SER A 22 9.10 11.67 16.14
N GLY A 23 9.49 12.30 15.03
CA GLY A 23 10.88 12.27 14.53
C GLY A 23 11.23 11.07 13.65
N VAL A 24 10.43 9.99 13.66
CA VAL A 24 10.59 8.85 12.75
C VAL A 24 9.68 9.08 11.54
N ASN A 25 10.27 9.25 10.35
CA ASN A 25 9.52 9.39 9.10
C ASN A 25 9.88 8.22 8.18
N SER A 26 9.42 7.02 8.51
CA SER A 26 9.69 5.81 7.74
C SER A 26 8.40 5.08 7.35
N LEU A 27 8.38 4.58 6.11
CA LEU A 27 7.33 3.72 5.58
C LEU A 27 7.96 2.41 5.09
N LEU A 28 7.53 1.30 5.66
CA LEU A 28 7.82 -0.01 5.11
C LEU A 28 6.71 -0.39 4.14
N ARG A 29 7.08 -0.91 2.97
CA ARG A 29 6.16 -1.41 1.94
C ARG A 29 6.45 -2.89 1.75
N VAL A 30 5.53 -3.75 2.15
CA VAL A 30 5.76 -5.19 2.25
C VAL A 30 4.93 -5.90 1.18
N SER A 31 5.60 -6.71 0.37
CA SER A 31 4.97 -7.47 -0.72
C SER A 31 4.03 -8.55 -0.19
N PRO A 32 2.83 -8.72 -0.78
CA PRO A 32 1.95 -9.84 -0.47
C PRO A 32 2.57 -11.20 -0.77
N GLU A 33 3.53 -11.27 -1.71
CA GLU A 33 4.11 -12.55 -2.15
C GLU A 33 5.21 -13.08 -1.22
N ILE A 34 5.60 -12.33 -0.18
CA ILE A 34 6.54 -12.86 0.83
C ILE A 34 5.90 -14.06 1.51
N LYS A 35 6.61 -15.19 1.53
CA LYS A 35 6.17 -16.41 2.17
C LYS A 35 6.53 -16.42 3.65
N ILE A 36 5.54 -16.75 4.47
CA ILE A 36 5.71 -17.21 5.86
C ILE A 36 5.41 -18.71 5.84
N GLN A 37 6.46 -19.52 5.97
CA GLN A 37 6.35 -20.96 5.74
C GLN A 37 5.73 -21.24 4.35
N LYS A 38 4.60 -21.96 4.29
CA LYS A 38 3.95 -22.40 3.04
C LYS A 38 3.05 -21.36 2.40
N LEU A 39 2.63 -20.33 3.14
CA LEU A 39 1.66 -19.34 2.69
C LEU A 39 2.34 -18.00 2.42
N THR A 40 1.92 -17.33 1.36
CA THR A 40 2.23 -15.91 1.15
C THR A 40 1.51 -15.04 2.20
N LEU A 41 2.03 -13.84 2.45
CA LEU A 41 1.37 -12.86 3.32
C LEU A 41 -0.04 -12.53 2.84
N GLY A 42 -0.22 -12.40 1.53
CA GLY A 42 -1.51 -12.16 0.90
C GLY A 42 -2.52 -13.27 1.18
N GLU A 43 -2.13 -14.53 0.97
CA GLU A 43 -2.97 -15.69 1.30
C GLU A 43 -3.30 -15.72 2.80
N LEU A 44 -2.29 -15.57 3.67
CA LEU A 44 -2.48 -15.57 5.11
C LEU A 44 -3.48 -14.48 5.55
N TYR A 45 -3.38 -13.28 4.99
CA TYR A 45 -4.30 -12.17 5.27
C TYR A 45 -5.76 -12.51 4.96
N THR A 46 -6.02 -13.25 3.88
CA THR A 46 -7.39 -13.65 3.50
C THR A 46 -7.94 -14.80 4.33
N GLN A 47 -7.07 -15.61 4.96
CA GLN A 47 -7.48 -16.83 5.67
C GLN A 47 -7.76 -16.62 7.15
N VAL A 48 -7.28 -15.53 7.76
CA VAL A 48 -7.41 -15.30 9.20
C VAL A 48 -7.98 -13.91 9.50
N PRO A 49 -8.66 -13.73 10.66
CA PRO A 49 -9.05 -12.41 11.12
C PRO A 49 -7.83 -11.47 11.26
N ILE A 50 -8.05 -10.18 11.01
CA ILE A 50 -6.99 -9.15 11.02
C ILE A 50 -6.17 -9.15 12.33
N GLU A 51 -6.78 -9.40 13.48
CA GLU A 51 -6.07 -9.46 14.76
C GLU A 51 -5.05 -10.62 14.80
N LYS A 52 -5.41 -11.78 14.24
CA LYS A 52 -4.48 -12.91 14.11
C LYS A 52 -3.39 -12.61 13.07
N PHE A 53 -3.77 -12.00 11.95
CA PHE A 53 -2.82 -11.59 10.92
C PHE A 53 -1.76 -10.62 11.48
N LEU A 54 -2.17 -9.61 12.25
CA LEU A 54 -1.25 -8.69 12.93
C LEU A 54 -0.28 -9.40 13.87
N GLY A 55 -0.76 -10.43 14.59
CA GLY A 55 0.09 -11.28 15.41
C GLY A 55 1.15 -11.98 14.58
N TYR A 56 0.76 -12.66 13.51
CA TYR A 56 1.71 -13.34 12.61
C TYR A 56 2.68 -12.38 11.95
N PHE A 57 2.19 -11.26 11.40
CA PHE A 57 3.01 -10.22 10.78
C PHE A 57 4.04 -9.65 11.76
N SER A 58 3.61 -9.37 12.99
CA SER A 58 4.49 -8.80 14.01
C SER A 58 5.61 -9.75 14.41
N VAL A 59 5.29 -11.04 14.57
CA VAL A 59 6.27 -12.09 14.86
C VAL A 59 7.20 -12.29 13.66
N ALA A 60 6.67 -12.29 12.45
CA ALA A 60 7.42 -12.57 11.24
C ALA A 60 8.53 -11.55 10.97
N PHE A 61 8.25 -10.27 11.15
CA PHE A 61 9.23 -9.21 10.91
C PHE A 61 9.89 -8.66 12.18
N SER A 62 9.54 -9.21 13.36
CA SER A 62 9.92 -8.64 14.66
C SER A 62 9.54 -7.16 14.80
N ILE A 63 8.36 -6.80 14.28
CA ILE A 63 7.82 -5.43 14.29
C ILE A 63 6.51 -5.44 15.05
N GLU A 64 6.45 -4.83 16.24
CA GLU A 64 5.20 -4.77 17.01
C GLU A 64 4.18 -3.86 16.31
N VAL A 65 3.12 -4.45 15.74
CA VAL A 65 1.99 -3.73 15.14
C VAL A 65 0.67 -4.17 15.76
N LYS A 66 0.00 -3.24 16.46
CA LYS A 66 -1.28 -3.46 17.14
C LYS A 66 -2.45 -2.69 16.53
N LYS A 67 -2.12 -1.73 15.67
CA LYS A 67 -3.08 -0.82 15.05
C LYS A 67 -3.12 -1.06 13.55
N TYR A 68 -4.29 -0.96 12.96
CA TYR A 68 -4.46 -1.15 11.53
C TYR A 68 -5.45 -0.18 10.91
N LEU A 69 -5.28 0.03 9.60
CA LEU A 69 -6.22 0.73 8.73
C LEU A 69 -6.30 -0.03 7.41
N ILE A 70 -7.48 -0.57 7.10
CA ILE A 70 -7.74 -1.28 5.85
C ILE A 70 -8.46 -0.33 4.91
N LEU A 71 -7.82 -0.01 3.80
CA LEU A 71 -8.44 0.70 2.69
C LEU A 71 -8.74 -0.31 1.58
N LYS A 72 -10.02 -0.63 1.38
CA LYS A 72 -10.42 -1.50 0.28
C LYS A 72 -10.18 -0.79 -1.04
N LYS A 73 -9.65 -1.53 -2.00
CA LYS A 73 -9.47 -1.02 -3.36
C LYS A 73 -10.79 -0.60 -3.99
N THR A 74 -11.87 -1.34 -3.75
CA THR A 74 -13.23 -0.99 -4.22
C THR A 74 -13.66 0.38 -3.71
N ASP A 75 -13.43 0.64 -2.42
CA ASP A 75 -13.84 1.89 -1.77
C ASP A 75 -12.92 3.04 -2.20
N SER A 76 -11.64 2.76 -2.46
CA SER A 76 -10.70 3.70 -3.07
C SER A 76 -11.14 4.12 -4.47
N LEU A 77 -11.50 3.16 -5.31
CA LEU A 77 -11.97 3.40 -6.67
C LEU A 77 -13.32 4.12 -6.67
N LEU A 78 -14.21 3.82 -5.73
CA LEU A 78 -15.44 4.59 -5.53
C LEU A 78 -15.12 6.05 -5.20
N GLY A 79 -14.19 6.30 -4.26
CA GLY A 79 -13.73 7.65 -3.96
C GLY A 79 -13.15 8.37 -5.18
N VAL A 80 -12.38 7.68 -6.02
CA VAL A 80 -11.89 8.22 -7.29
C VAL A 80 -13.05 8.57 -8.22
N LYS A 81 -14.03 7.67 -8.38
CA LYS A 81 -15.21 7.90 -9.21
C LYS A 81 -16.01 9.12 -8.77
N GLU A 82 -16.19 9.30 -7.46
CA GLU A 82 -17.03 10.35 -6.89
C GLU A 82 -16.34 11.72 -6.81
N ALA A 83 -15.03 11.75 -6.56
CA ALA A 83 -14.32 13.00 -6.28
C ALA A 83 -12.96 13.14 -6.98
N GLY A 84 -12.47 12.10 -7.64
CA GLY A 84 -11.16 12.04 -8.28
C GLY A 84 -11.17 12.35 -9.78
N LEU A 85 -12.26 12.01 -10.48
CA LEU A 85 -12.41 12.28 -11.92
C LEU A 85 -12.84 13.73 -12.18
N GLU A 86 -12.39 14.29 -13.30
CA GLU A 86 -12.92 15.55 -13.84
C GLU A 86 -14.16 15.29 -14.71
N GLU A 87 -14.74 16.34 -15.30
CA GLU A 87 -15.94 16.27 -16.16
C GLU A 87 -15.79 15.30 -17.35
N ASP A 88 -14.55 15.07 -17.82
CA ASP A 88 -14.24 14.12 -18.90
C ASP A 88 -14.17 12.66 -18.43
N GLY A 89 -14.45 12.39 -17.15
CA GLY A 89 -14.36 11.06 -16.55
C GLY A 89 -12.92 10.59 -16.32
N LYS A 90 -11.94 11.49 -16.31
CA LYS A 90 -10.51 11.16 -16.16
C LYS A 90 -9.84 11.91 -15.01
N MET A 91 -8.77 11.34 -14.48
CA MET A 91 -7.92 11.90 -13.44
C MET A 91 -6.51 12.11 -13.97
N ALA A 92 -5.92 13.27 -13.70
CA ALA A 92 -4.52 13.54 -14.04
C ALA A 92 -3.58 12.75 -13.10
N VAL A 93 -2.67 11.98 -13.69
CA VAL A 93 -1.68 11.15 -12.99
C VAL A 93 -0.33 11.27 -13.71
N THR A 94 0.75 11.46 -12.96
CA THR A 94 2.12 11.45 -13.51
C THR A 94 2.70 10.05 -13.37
N ILE A 95 3.02 9.43 -14.50
CA ILE A 95 3.62 8.10 -14.57
C ILE A 95 5.14 8.25 -14.66
N TYR A 96 5.86 7.64 -13.73
CA TYR A 96 7.31 7.84 -13.60
C TYR A 96 8.15 6.91 -14.48
N LYS A 97 7.55 5.84 -15.03
CA LYS A 97 8.22 4.80 -15.81
C LYS A 97 7.22 4.05 -16.70
N ASP A 98 7.69 3.60 -17.86
CA ASP A 98 6.95 2.74 -18.77
C ASP A 98 6.72 1.34 -18.18
N PHE A 99 5.50 0.82 -18.28
CA PHE A 99 5.17 -0.56 -17.90
C PHE A 99 3.87 -1.04 -18.56
N ILE A 100 3.61 -2.34 -18.50
CA ILE A 100 2.35 -2.94 -18.93
C ILE A 100 1.62 -3.49 -17.70
N ALA A 101 0.37 -3.07 -17.50
CA ALA A 101 -0.46 -3.61 -16.44
C ALA A 101 -1.00 -5.00 -16.81
N LEU A 102 -0.76 -5.99 -15.94
CA LEU A 102 -1.20 -7.36 -16.15
C LEU A 102 -2.72 -7.51 -16.10
N LYS A 103 -3.40 -6.63 -15.35
CA LYS A 103 -4.85 -6.70 -15.13
C LYS A 103 -5.65 -6.64 -16.44
N ASN A 104 -5.24 -5.80 -17.38
CA ASN A 104 -5.97 -5.57 -18.63
C ASN A 104 -5.06 -5.37 -19.86
N GLY A 105 -3.74 -5.53 -19.72
CA GLY A 105 -2.79 -5.33 -20.81
C GLY A 105 -2.53 -3.86 -21.17
N GLN A 106 -3.06 -2.90 -20.40
CA GLN A 106 -2.87 -1.48 -20.65
C GLN A 106 -1.38 -1.12 -20.61
N LYS A 107 -0.92 -0.42 -21.64
CA LYS A 107 0.44 0.14 -21.69
C LYS A 107 0.42 1.53 -21.07
N PHE A 108 1.28 1.74 -20.10
CA PHE A 108 1.52 3.03 -19.48
C PHE A 108 2.91 3.51 -19.91
N THR A 109 2.98 4.73 -20.42
CA THR A 109 4.24 5.39 -20.75
C THR A 109 4.57 6.42 -19.68
N LYS A 110 5.84 6.78 -19.57
CA LYS A 110 6.31 7.82 -18.68
C LYS A 110 5.81 9.19 -19.15
N GLY A 111 5.32 9.99 -18.22
CA GLY A 111 4.81 11.33 -18.48
C GLY A 111 3.52 11.62 -17.73
N ASP A 112 2.90 12.75 -18.07
CA ASP A 112 1.59 13.12 -17.52
C ASP A 112 0.49 12.52 -18.37
N HIS A 113 -0.43 11.81 -17.72
CA HIS A 113 -1.53 11.11 -18.34
C HIS A 113 -2.86 11.51 -17.69
N ARG A 114 -3.94 11.34 -18.44
CA ARG A 114 -5.31 11.42 -17.93
C ARG A 114 -5.93 10.03 -17.99
N LEU A 115 -6.12 9.43 -16.82
CA LEU A 115 -6.56 8.05 -16.68
C LEU A 115 -8.04 7.98 -16.30
N THR A 116 -8.78 7.10 -16.97
CA THR A 116 -10.12 6.67 -16.59
C THR A 116 -10.09 5.83 -15.31
N LEU A 117 -11.27 5.55 -14.73
CA LEU A 117 -11.36 4.71 -13.55
C LEU A 117 -10.77 3.30 -13.77
N ASP A 118 -11.03 2.68 -14.92
CA ASP A 118 -10.53 1.34 -15.25
C ASP A 118 -9.01 1.32 -15.45
N GLU A 119 -8.46 2.40 -16.02
CA GLU A 119 -7.00 2.59 -16.13
C GLU A 119 -6.36 2.78 -14.75
N ILE A 120 -7.02 3.51 -13.83
CA ILE A 120 -6.54 3.69 -12.45
C ILE A 120 -6.55 2.36 -11.69
N ASP A 121 -7.60 1.55 -11.84
CA ASP A 121 -7.69 0.21 -11.26
C ASP A 121 -6.51 -0.67 -11.74
N ALA A 122 -6.24 -0.68 -13.05
CA ALA A 122 -5.10 -1.39 -13.61
C ALA A 122 -3.75 -0.84 -13.10
N TYR A 123 -3.62 0.48 -13.00
CA TYR A 123 -2.40 1.17 -12.56
C TYR A 123 -1.99 0.81 -11.11
N ILE A 124 -2.96 0.66 -10.20
CA ILE A 124 -2.71 0.36 -8.77
C ILE A 124 -2.76 -1.13 -8.42
N SER A 125 -3.03 -1.99 -9.40
CA SER A 125 -3.07 -3.45 -9.21
C SER A 125 -1.67 -4.01 -8.96
N TYR A 126 -1.55 -4.86 -7.94
CA TYR A 126 -0.26 -5.47 -7.59
C TYR A 126 0.31 -6.28 -8.75
N GLN A 127 1.59 -6.04 -9.04
CA GLN A 127 2.40 -6.82 -9.96
C GLN A 127 3.88 -6.55 -9.72
N ILE A 128 4.72 -7.48 -10.18
CA ILE A 128 6.14 -7.23 -10.44
C ILE A 128 6.27 -6.81 -11.90
N ASP A 129 6.86 -5.65 -12.15
CA ASP A 129 6.98 -5.09 -13.49
C ASP A 129 8.01 -5.85 -14.35
N GLN A 130 8.04 -5.60 -15.66
CA GLN A 130 8.86 -6.34 -16.62
C GLN A 130 10.37 -6.25 -16.36
N ASP A 131 10.82 -5.21 -15.66
CA ASP A 131 12.20 -5.02 -15.23
C ASP A 131 12.50 -5.66 -13.86
N GLY A 132 11.55 -6.41 -13.30
CA GLY A 132 11.70 -7.12 -12.04
C GLY A 132 11.46 -6.27 -10.79
N ARG A 133 11.02 -5.01 -10.94
CA ARG A 133 10.79 -4.12 -9.79
C ARG A 133 9.34 -4.18 -9.30
N ILE A 134 9.17 -3.91 -8.01
CA ILE A 134 7.86 -3.84 -7.33
C ILE A 134 7.46 -2.36 -7.17
N ASP A 135 7.26 -1.67 -8.28
CA ASP A 135 6.99 -0.23 -8.30
C ASP A 135 5.51 0.10 -7.96
N VAL A 136 4.65 -0.91 -7.87
CA VAL A 136 3.21 -0.74 -7.57
C VAL A 136 2.94 -0.01 -6.25
N PHE A 137 3.80 -0.17 -5.24
CA PHE A 137 3.65 0.56 -3.98
C PHE A 137 3.66 2.07 -4.20
N GLU A 138 4.49 2.54 -5.12
CA GLU A 138 4.59 3.96 -5.44
C GLU A 138 3.35 4.44 -6.18
N ARG A 139 2.82 3.60 -7.09
CA ARG A 139 1.58 3.86 -7.82
C ARG A 139 0.37 3.96 -6.88
N GLN A 140 0.25 3.03 -5.93
CA GLN A 140 -0.80 3.03 -4.91
C GLN A 140 -0.72 4.26 -4.00
N GLU A 141 0.47 4.60 -3.51
CA GLU A 141 0.69 5.81 -2.72
C GLU A 141 0.37 7.09 -3.49
N ASP A 142 0.70 7.14 -4.78
CA ASP A 142 0.42 8.31 -5.61
C ASP A 142 -1.07 8.58 -5.74
N ILE A 143 -1.87 7.54 -6.03
CA ILE A 143 -3.33 7.68 -6.08
C ILE A 143 -3.90 8.11 -4.72
N ILE A 144 -3.45 7.54 -3.61
CA ILE A 144 -3.88 7.96 -2.26
C ILE A 144 -3.55 9.44 -2.03
N ARG A 145 -2.36 9.89 -2.43
CA ARG A 145 -1.91 11.29 -2.30
C ARG A 145 -2.73 12.24 -3.16
N LEU A 146 -3.01 11.88 -4.41
CA LEU A 146 -3.81 12.70 -5.32
C LEU A 146 -5.25 12.82 -4.83
N MET A 147 -5.84 11.70 -4.38
CA MET A 147 -7.17 11.70 -3.78
C MET A 147 -7.26 12.61 -2.56
N LYS A 148 -6.23 12.61 -1.69
CA LYS A 148 -6.16 13.54 -0.56
C LYS A 148 -6.19 15.00 -1.03
N ARG A 149 -5.40 15.38 -2.04
CA ARG A 149 -5.37 16.77 -2.53
C ARG A 149 -6.73 17.24 -3.03
N LYS A 150 -7.49 16.35 -3.68
CA LYS A 150 -8.83 16.66 -4.20
C LYS A 150 -9.92 16.66 -3.12
N THR A 151 -9.83 15.77 -2.13
CA THR A 151 -10.85 15.61 -1.07
C THR A 151 -10.62 16.50 0.15
N VAL A 152 -9.39 16.93 0.42
CA VAL A 152 -9.05 17.73 1.61
C VAL A 152 -8.89 19.22 1.26
N ARG A 153 -9.98 19.98 1.40
CA ARG A 153 -9.90 21.40 1.82
C ARG A 153 -9.97 21.40 3.36
N PRO A 154 -8.89 21.66 4.09
CA PRO A 154 -8.89 21.41 5.53
C PRO A 154 -9.72 22.46 6.26
N ARG A 155 -10.79 22.03 6.94
CA ARG A 155 -11.24 22.64 8.20
C ARG A 155 -11.20 21.54 9.26
N LEU A 156 -10.68 21.85 10.45
CA LEU A 156 -10.61 20.90 11.58
C LEU A 156 -11.98 20.29 11.92
N SER A 157 -13.08 21.02 11.66
CA SER A 157 -14.46 20.56 11.82
C SER A 157 -14.88 19.43 10.86
N SER A 158 -14.22 19.28 9.71
CA SER A 158 -14.51 18.23 8.72
C SER A 158 -13.95 16.87 9.13
N ILE A 159 -12.87 16.85 9.91
CA ILE A 159 -12.23 15.60 10.38
C ILE A 159 -13.10 14.92 11.44
N THR A 160 -13.77 15.70 12.29
CA THR A 160 -14.75 15.18 13.27
C THR A 160 -16.03 14.69 12.61
N ASN A 161 -16.47 15.32 11.52
CA ASN A 161 -17.68 14.90 10.79
C ASN A 161 -17.47 13.65 9.92
N ASN A 162 -16.26 13.48 9.36
CA ASN A 162 -15.92 12.31 8.53
C ASN A 162 -15.45 11.09 9.35
N TYR A 163 -15.43 11.18 10.69
CA TYR A 163 -15.05 10.05 11.56
C TYR A 163 -16.01 8.86 11.42
N GLY A 164 -17.30 9.12 11.22
CA GLY A 164 -18.29 8.08 10.90
C GLY A 164 -18.03 7.43 9.54
N THR A 165 -17.80 8.25 8.52
CA THR A 165 -17.60 7.80 7.13
C THR A 165 -16.29 7.03 6.94
N VAL A 166 -15.18 7.46 7.55
CA VAL A 166 -13.91 6.69 7.50
C VAL A 166 -14.08 5.34 8.21
N LYS A 167 -14.86 5.25 9.29
CA LYS A 167 -15.14 3.97 9.97
C LYS A 167 -16.10 3.07 9.17
N GLU A 168 -17.00 3.63 8.38
CA GLU A 168 -17.93 2.89 7.53
C GLU A 168 -17.26 2.25 6.29
N TYR A 169 -16.24 2.90 5.72
CA TYR A 169 -15.52 2.41 4.53
C TYR A 169 -14.11 1.85 4.80
N SER A 170 -13.66 1.84 6.06
CA SER A 170 -12.36 1.26 6.43
C SER A 170 -12.46 0.36 7.66
N GLY A 171 -11.95 -0.87 7.54
CA GLY A 171 -11.72 -1.71 8.71
C GLY A 171 -10.59 -1.09 9.52
N SER A 172 -10.87 -0.58 10.72
CA SER A 172 -9.87 0.13 11.53
C SER A 172 -10.14 -0.02 13.02
N ASN A 173 -9.06 -0.15 13.79
CA ASN A 173 -9.07 -0.06 15.25
C ASN A 173 -8.36 1.20 15.78
N LEU A 174 -8.14 2.19 14.90
CA LEU A 174 -7.58 3.49 15.23
C LEU A 174 -8.62 4.32 15.99
N ASN A 175 -8.22 4.92 17.10
CA ASN A 175 -9.03 5.96 17.73
C ASN A 175 -8.84 7.31 17.02
N LEU A 176 -9.66 8.31 17.37
CA LEU A 176 -9.58 9.65 16.79
C LEU A 176 -8.18 10.29 16.93
N LYS A 177 -7.49 10.07 18.06
CA LYS A 177 -6.13 10.59 18.28
C LYS A 177 -5.12 9.94 17.33
N ASP A 178 -5.25 8.64 17.09
CA ASP A 178 -4.40 7.89 16.17
C ASP A 178 -4.64 8.33 14.73
N MET A 179 -5.90 8.52 14.33
CA MET A 179 -6.28 9.06 13.02
C MET A 179 -5.76 10.49 12.81
N LEU A 180 -5.87 11.36 13.83
CA LEU A 180 -5.31 12.71 13.76
C LEU A 180 -3.79 12.69 13.60
N LYS A 181 -3.08 11.78 14.29
CA LYS A 181 -1.64 11.59 14.10
C LYS A 181 -1.28 11.04 12.72
N MET A 182 -2.06 10.12 12.16
CA MET A 182 -1.87 9.67 10.77
C MET A 182 -2.16 10.79 9.78
N GLY A 183 -3.22 11.55 10.02
CA GLY A 183 -3.64 12.72 9.26
C GLY A 183 -2.56 13.80 9.21
N THR A 184 -1.91 14.09 10.35
CA THR A 184 -0.87 15.11 10.51
C THR A 184 0.56 14.60 10.25
N GLY A 185 0.79 13.29 10.33
CA GLY A 185 2.06 12.62 10.07
C GLY A 185 2.16 12.16 8.62
N TYR A 186 1.69 10.94 8.35
CA TYR A 186 1.78 10.30 7.03
C TYR A 186 1.07 11.10 5.93
N LEU A 187 -0.16 11.55 6.23
CA LEU A 187 -0.99 12.19 5.22
C LEU A 187 -0.60 13.68 5.04
N ALA A 188 -0.35 14.46 6.10
CA ALA A 188 -0.04 15.90 5.99
C ALA A 188 1.39 16.22 5.58
N LYS A 189 2.38 15.39 5.95
CA LYS A 189 3.78 15.63 5.58
C LYS A 189 4.11 15.16 4.16
N GLY A 190 3.16 15.25 3.21
CA GLY A 190 3.24 14.72 1.84
C GLY A 190 4.38 15.24 0.95
N SER A 191 5.36 15.97 1.51
CA SER A 191 6.61 16.43 0.90
C SER A 191 7.84 16.31 1.81
N ALA A 192 7.71 15.96 3.10
CA ALA A 192 8.88 15.76 3.97
C ALA A 192 9.53 14.42 3.60
N ARG A 193 10.86 14.42 3.40
CA ARG A 193 11.66 13.24 3.01
C ARG A 193 11.34 12.06 3.95
N MET A 194 10.52 11.13 3.50
CA MET A 194 10.14 9.92 4.21
C MET A 194 11.05 8.80 3.73
N ASN A 195 11.70 8.11 4.67
CA ASN A 195 12.51 6.96 4.35
C ASN A 195 11.59 5.79 3.98
N LYS A 196 11.62 5.38 2.72
CA LYS A 196 10.74 4.36 2.16
C LYS A 196 11.56 3.11 1.91
N ILE A 197 11.16 2.00 2.51
CA ILE A 197 11.86 0.71 2.39
C ILE A 197 10.87 -0.29 1.80
N ASN A 198 11.21 -0.87 0.66
CA ASN A 198 10.48 -1.99 0.09
C ASN A 198 10.99 -3.27 0.75
N VAL A 199 10.08 -4.19 1.07
CA VAL A 199 10.39 -5.52 1.58
C VAL A 199 9.72 -6.51 0.62
N PRO A 200 10.49 -7.32 -0.13
CA PRO A 200 11.96 -7.36 -0.14
C PRO A 200 12.59 -6.13 -0.80
N GLU A 201 13.82 -5.80 -0.41
CA GLU A 201 14.60 -4.70 -0.97
C GLU A 201 15.09 -5.03 -2.39
N VAL A 202 15.27 -4.02 -3.22
CA VAL A 202 15.74 -4.18 -4.60
C VAL A 202 17.11 -4.89 -4.61
N GLY A 203 17.22 -5.95 -5.42
CA GLY A 203 18.43 -6.75 -5.52
C GLY A 203 18.56 -7.86 -4.46
N SER A 204 17.64 -7.92 -3.49
CA SER A 204 17.65 -8.93 -2.43
C SER A 204 16.73 -10.13 -2.69
N PHE A 205 16.17 -10.27 -3.89
CA PHE A 205 15.26 -11.37 -4.23
C PHE A 205 15.44 -11.86 -5.65
N SER A 206 15.00 -13.09 -5.89
CA SER A 206 14.92 -13.71 -7.21
C SER A 206 13.50 -13.64 -7.76
N LEU A 207 13.38 -13.75 -9.08
CA LEU A 207 12.10 -13.83 -9.78
C LEU A 207 11.87 -15.27 -10.23
N LEU A 208 10.63 -15.74 -10.10
CA LEU A 208 10.21 -17.05 -10.62
C LEU A 208 9.47 -16.89 -11.94
N GLY A 209 9.79 -17.77 -12.89
CA GLY A 209 9.13 -17.86 -14.20
C GLY A 209 9.58 -16.81 -15.22
N ALA A 210 8.97 -16.87 -16.41
CA ALA A 210 9.00 -15.78 -17.38
C ALA A 210 7.88 -14.78 -17.05
N PHE A 211 8.02 -13.53 -17.51
CA PHE A 211 6.99 -12.50 -17.28
C PHE A 211 5.59 -13.02 -17.67
N PRO A 212 4.57 -12.93 -16.78
CA PRO A 212 4.57 -12.26 -15.47
C PRO A 212 5.35 -12.99 -14.37
N TYR A 213 6.24 -12.25 -13.69
CA TYR A 213 7.05 -12.81 -12.62
C TYR A 213 6.26 -13.04 -11.34
N ARG A 214 6.73 -14.00 -10.54
CA ARG A 214 6.35 -14.17 -9.13
C ARG A 214 7.57 -13.96 -8.23
N LEU A 215 7.35 -13.60 -6.98
CA LEU A 215 8.44 -13.45 -6.02
C LEU A 215 9.05 -14.83 -5.72
N GLY A 216 10.37 -14.93 -5.92
CA GLY A 216 11.16 -16.11 -5.60
C GLY A 216 11.77 -16.07 -4.22
N ALA A 217 12.94 -16.70 -4.08
CA ALA A 217 13.71 -16.66 -2.85
C ALA A 217 14.17 -15.23 -2.54
N VAL A 218 14.09 -14.85 -1.26
CA VAL A 218 14.55 -13.57 -0.72
C VAL A 218 15.82 -13.81 0.11
N ASN A 219 16.87 -13.08 -0.19
CA ASN A 219 18.08 -12.99 0.62
C ASN A 219 17.87 -12.02 1.78
N TRP A 220 17.39 -12.54 2.90
CA TRP A 220 17.08 -11.75 4.10
C TRP A 220 18.31 -11.08 4.74
N GLU A 221 19.54 -11.53 4.46
CA GLU A 221 20.75 -10.87 4.95
C GLU A 221 21.02 -9.52 4.24
N GLN A 222 20.48 -9.34 3.04
CA GLN A 222 20.57 -8.08 2.30
C GLN A 222 19.39 -7.12 2.59
N ASN A 223 18.45 -7.51 3.44
CA ASN A 223 17.30 -6.69 3.81
C ASN A 223 17.54 -6.03 5.17
N SER A 224 17.21 -4.74 5.29
CA SER A 224 17.16 -4.01 6.56
C SER A 224 16.04 -4.53 7.48
N VAL A 225 14.96 -5.05 6.90
CA VAL A 225 13.88 -5.74 7.61
C VAL A 225 13.95 -7.22 7.31
N LYS A 226 14.26 -8.02 8.33
CA LYS A 226 14.44 -9.47 8.19
C LYS A 226 13.17 -10.23 8.51
N LEU A 227 12.90 -11.29 7.74
CA LEU A 227 11.98 -12.33 8.16
C LEU A 227 12.67 -13.19 9.23
N ARG A 228 11.92 -13.54 10.27
CA ARG A 228 12.38 -14.42 11.34
C ARG A 228 12.85 -15.76 10.75
N SER A 229 14.02 -16.23 11.15
CA SER A 229 14.73 -17.33 10.47
C SER A 229 13.99 -18.66 10.47
N ASP A 230 13.25 -18.97 11.54
CA ASP A 230 12.41 -20.18 11.66
C ASP A 230 11.15 -20.16 10.78
N LEU A 231 10.86 -19.03 10.12
CA LEU A 231 9.74 -18.87 9.20
C LEU A 231 10.17 -18.87 7.72
N ILE A 232 11.48 -18.87 7.46
CA ILE A 232 12.07 -19.00 6.13
C ILE A 232 11.91 -20.47 5.68
N GLN A 233 11.43 -20.66 4.45
CA GLN A 233 11.41 -21.97 3.79
C GLN A 233 12.70 -22.26 3.05
#